data_AF-V6L1W9-F1
#
_entry.id   AF-V6L1W9-F1
#
_cell.length_a   1.000
_cell.length_b   1.000
_cell.length_c   1.000
_cell.angle_alpha   90.00
_cell.angle_beta   90.00
_cell.angle_gamma   90.00
#
_symmetry.space_group_name_H-M   'P 1'
#
loop_
_entity.id
_entity.type
_entity.pdbx_description
1 polymer ?
#
loop_
_entity_poly.entity_id
_entity_poly.type
_entity_poly.pdbx_seq_one_letter_code
_entity_poly.pdbx_strand_id
1 'polypeptide(L)'
;AERRPANERAALRRTMARLRLAELREGTWVRPANLDRPLGAALRTDCTVFTGAAPDGEEASALAARLWDLSGWDGRARAFAACLDRTEDLAGRFTVSAAVLRHLLADPVLPDALLPPDWPGAGLRRRYDAFARHLCEVLRHHIASPSDSGE
;
A
#
# COMPACT_ATOMS: atom_id res chain seq x y z
N ALA A 1 12.17 -10.27 29.50
CA ALA A 1 11.31 -9.22 28.94
C ALA A 1 9.88 -9.70 29.00
N GLU A 2 8.99 -8.94 29.65
CA GLU A 2 7.59 -9.30 29.82
C GLU A 2 6.88 -9.31 28.45
N ARG A 3 6.13 -10.39 28.16
CA ARG A 3 5.44 -10.55 26.87
C ARG A 3 4.32 -9.50 26.78
N ARG A 4 4.43 -8.54 25.85
CA ARG A 4 3.33 -7.61 25.55
C ARG A 4 2.03 -8.41 25.31
N PRO A 5 0.89 -7.99 25.88
CA PRO A 5 -0.39 -8.66 25.66
C PRO A 5 -0.77 -8.66 24.16
N ALA A 6 -1.61 -9.62 23.75
CA ALA A 6 -1.83 -9.93 22.33
C ALA A 6 -2.38 -8.75 21.52
N ASN A 7 -3.24 -7.94 22.13
CA ASN A 7 -3.81 -6.71 21.56
C ASN A 7 -2.74 -5.66 21.25
N GLU A 8 -1.79 -5.45 22.16
CA GLU A 8 -0.68 -4.50 21.99
C GLU A 8 0.27 -4.94 20.89
N ARG A 9 0.54 -6.25 20.78
CA ARG A 9 1.33 -6.80 19.66
C ARG A 9 0.65 -6.53 18.32
N ALA A 10 -0.66 -6.78 18.23
CA ALA A 10 -1.42 -6.50 17.00
C ALA A 10 -1.44 -5.01 16.66
N ALA A 11 -1.57 -4.13 17.67
CA ALA A 11 -1.49 -2.68 17.48
C ALA A 11 -0.11 -2.25 16.97
N LEU A 12 0.98 -2.78 17.54
CA LEU A 12 2.34 -2.53 17.07
C LEU A 12 2.51 -2.94 15.61
N ARG A 13 2.09 -4.16 15.23
CA ARG A 13 2.19 -4.64 13.84
C ARG A 13 1.46 -3.73 12.86
N ARG A 14 0.27 -3.23 13.23
CA ARG A 14 -0.48 -2.26 12.41
C ARG A 14 0.28 -0.94 12.27
N THR A 15 0.87 -0.43 13.36
CA THR A 15 1.69 0.78 13.32
C THR A 15 2.92 0.61 12.43
N MET A 16 3.63 -0.51 12.54
CA MET A 16 4.80 -0.82 11.72
C MET A 16 4.43 -0.95 10.23
N ALA A 17 3.35 -1.65 9.90
CA ALA A 17 2.86 -1.77 8.53
C ALA A 17 2.46 -0.41 7.92
N ARG A 18 1.85 0.49 8.72
CA ARG A 18 1.58 1.88 8.29
C ARG A 18 2.85 2.66 8.00
N LEU A 19 3.98 2.31 8.60
CA LEU A 19 5.29 2.88 8.33
C LEU A 19 6.09 2.11 7.26
N ARG A 20 5.48 1.10 6.62
CA ARG A 20 6.14 0.21 5.65
C ARG A 20 7.31 -0.59 6.22
N LEU A 21 7.31 -0.78 7.52
CA LEU A 21 8.25 -1.67 8.20
C LEU A 21 7.71 -3.10 8.14
N ALA A 22 8.55 -4.04 7.70
CA ALA A 22 8.28 -5.47 7.72
C ALA A 22 9.03 -6.14 8.88
N GLU A 23 8.44 -7.19 9.46
CA GLU A 23 9.03 -7.95 10.56
C GLU A 23 10.10 -8.89 9.99
N LEU A 24 11.37 -8.64 10.29
CA LEU A 24 12.46 -9.54 9.90
C LEU A 24 12.51 -10.78 10.81
N ARG A 25 12.27 -10.54 12.09
CA ARG A 25 12.16 -11.52 13.19
C ARG A 25 11.46 -10.84 14.37
N GLU A 26 11.11 -11.60 15.41
CA GLU A 26 10.44 -11.05 16.59
C GLU A 26 11.17 -9.80 17.13
N GLY A 27 10.44 -8.68 17.19
CA GLY A 27 10.95 -7.41 17.69
C GLY A 27 11.90 -6.65 16.75
N THR A 28 12.27 -7.22 15.59
CA THR A 28 13.12 -6.55 14.59
C THR A 28 12.30 -6.20 13.35
N TRP A 29 12.27 -4.91 13.03
CA TRP A 29 11.50 -4.37 11.93
C TRP A 29 12.40 -3.60 10.99
N VAL A 30 12.24 -3.78 9.68
CA VAL A 30 13.12 -3.19 8.67
C VAL A 30 12.32 -2.64 7.50
N ARG A 31 12.87 -1.61 6.84
CA ARG A 31 12.39 -1.09 5.56
C ARG A 31 13.55 -0.42 4.82
N PRO A 32 13.51 -0.30 3.49
CA PRO A 32 14.46 0.54 2.77
C PRO A 32 14.34 2.01 3.20
N ALA A 33 15.45 2.73 3.18
CA ALA A 33 15.52 4.13 3.58
C ALA A 33 15.11 5.11 2.46
N ASN A 34 14.16 4.72 1.60
CA ASN A 34 13.69 5.51 0.45
C ASN A 34 12.49 6.41 0.78
N LEU A 35 11.91 6.29 1.98
CA LEU A 35 10.72 7.03 2.37
C LEU A 35 11.06 8.24 3.21
N ASP A 36 10.64 9.42 2.76
CA ASP A 36 10.57 10.64 3.60
C ASP A 36 9.36 10.57 4.54
N ARG A 37 9.34 9.52 5.37
CA ARG A 37 8.30 9.25 6.35
C ARG A 37 8.97 9.11 7.72
N PRO A 38 8.93 10.14 8.58
CA PRO A 38 9.61 10.08 9.87
C PRO A 38 9.02 8.98 10.76
N LEU A 39 9.88 8.32 11.53
CA LEU A 39 9.47 7.47 12.63
C LEU A 39 8.99 8.40 13.76
N GLY A 40 7.70 8.36 14.09
CA GLY A 40 7.10 9.25 15.10
C GLY A 40 7.79 9.13 16.47
N ALA A 41 7.71 10.18 17.28
CA ALA A 41 8.43 10.28 18.57
C ALA A 41 8.20 9.07 19.49
N ALA A 42 6.95 8.60 19.60
CA ALA A 42 6.62 7.42 20.41
C ALA A 42 7.42 6.16 20.03
N LEU A 43 7.64 5.93 18.73
CA LEU A 43 8.45 4.79 18.27
C LEU A 43 9.92 4.95 18.61
N ARG A 44 10.45 6.19 18.57
CA ARG A 44 11.83 6.45 18.97
C ARG A 44 12.05 6.29 20.48
N THR A 45 11.00 6.47 21.28
CA THR A 45 11.03 6.18 22.72
C THR A 45 11.03 4.69 22.99
N ASP A 46 10.21 3.92 22.27
CA ASP A 46 10.01 2.49 22.53
C ASP A 46 10.93 1.56 21.72
N CYS A 47 11.67 2.08 20.74
CA CYS A 47 12.51 1.30 19.83
C CYS A 47 13.85 1.98 19.59
N THR A 48 14.92 1.16 19.59
CA THR A 48 16.21 1.57 19.06
C THR A 48 16.20 1.54 17.54
N VAL A 49 16.60 2.64 16.90
CA VAL A 49 16.62 2.78 15.44
C VAL A 49 18.05 2.72 14.94
N PHE A 50 18.29 1.86 13.95
CA PHE A 50 19.55 1.75 13.23
C PHE A 50 19.35 2.03 11.75
N THR A 51 20.41 2.49 11.10
CA THR A 51 20.51 2.63 9.64
C THR A 51 21.69 1.81 9.15
N GLY A 52 21.54 1.07 8.06
CA GLY A 52 22.58 0.22 7.53
C GLY A 52 22.22 -0.34 6.16
N ALA A 53 23.09 -1.21 5.65
CA ALA A 53 22.89 -1.95 4.41
C ALA A 53 22.12 -3.26 4.66
N ALA A 54 21.83 -4.00 3.58
CA ALA A 54 21.33 -5.36 3.67
C ALA A 54 22.36 -6.27 4.39
N PRO A 55 21.92 -7.40 5.00
CA PRO A 55 22.83 -8.36 5.62
C PRO A 55 23.88 -8.90 4.66
N ASP A 56 25.09 -9.14 5.16
CA ASP A 56 26.18 -9.71 4.37
C ASP A 56 25.77 -11.08 3.77
N GLY A 57 26.05 -11.27 2.47
CA GLY A 57 25.74 -12.51 1.77
C GLY A 57 24.28 -12.70 1.34
N GLU A 58 23.41 -11.72 1.57
CA GLU A 58 22.02 -11.73 1.08
C GLU A 58 21.78 -10.56 0.12
N GLU A 59 21.31 -10.86 -1.09
CA GLU A 59 20.89 -9.84 -2.05
C GLU A 59 19.68 -9.07 -1.50
N ALA A 60 19.71 -7.73 -1.59
CA ALA A 60 18.67 -6.87 -1.02
C ALA A 60 17.27 -7.17 -1.62
N SER A 61 17.20 -7.58 -2.89
CA SER A 61 15.97 -7.98 -3.56
C SER A 61 15.39 -9.28 -3.00
N ALA A 62 16.25 -10.25 -2.68
CA ALA A 62 15.86 -11.52 -2.04
C ALA A 62 15.32 -11.27 -0.63
N LEU A 63 15.98 -10.40 0.14
CA LEU A 63 15.48 -9.95 1.44
C LEU A 63 14.10 -9.29 1.31
N ALA A 64 13.91 -8.41 0.33
CA ALA A 64 12.61 -7.76 0.10
C ALA A 64 11.51 -8.78 -0.24
N ALA A 65 11.78 -9.75 -1.12
CA ALA A 65 10.82 -10.80 -1.47
C ALA A 65 10.43 -11.70 -0.28
N ARG A 66 11.32 -11.85 0.71
CA ARG A 66 11.05 -12.59 1.95
C ARG A 66 10.24 -11.78 2.97
N LEU A 67 10.41 -10.46 2.98
CA LEU A 67 9.73 -9.55 3.90
C LEU A 67 8.30 -9.19 3.45
N TRP A 68 8.06 -9.15 2.14
CA TRP A 68 6.77 -8.81 1.55
C TRP A 68 6.31 -9.86 0.55
N ASP A 69 5.01 -10.18 0.56
CA ASP A 69 4.36 -11.00 -0.46
C ASP A 69 4.25 -10.23 -1.79
N LEU A 70 5.39 -10.08 -2.49
CA LEU A 70 5.48 -9.30 -3.74
C LEU A 70 4.71 -9.98 -4.87
N SER A 71 4.81 -11.31 -4.99
CA SER A 71 4.11 -12.07 -6.03
C SER A 71 2.60 -12.06 -5.82
N GLY A 72 2.11 -12.21 -4.59
CA GLY A 72 0.69 -12.08 -4.30
C GLY A 72 0.19 -10.66 -4.46
N TRP A 73 1.01 -9.64 -4.16
CA TRP A 73 0.66 -8.25 -4.43
C TRP A 73 0.53 -7.97 -5.93
N ASP A 74 1.48 -8.44 -6.74
CA ASP A 74 1.46 -8.35 -8.21
C ASP A 74 0.21 -9.04 -8.80
N GLY A 75 -0.03 -10.30 -8.43
CA GLY A 75 -1.17 -11.07 -8.92
C GLY A 75 -2.52 -10.37 -8.63
N ARG A 76 -2.68 -9.84 -7.40
CA ARG A 76 -3.88 -9.05 -7.05
C ARG A 76 -3.98 -7.75 -7.85
N ALA A 77 -2.87 -7.03 -8.02
CA ALA A 77 -2.84 -5.80 -8.81
C ALA A 77 -3.25 -6.03 -10.26
N ARG A 78 -2.74 -7.09 -10.90
CA ARG A 78 -3.11 -7.47 -12.28
C ARG A 78 -4.58 -7.89 -12.37
N ALA A 79 -5.07 -8.66 -11.39
CA ALA A 79 -6.49 -9.03 -11.34
C ALA A 79 -7.40 -7.80 -11.21
N PHE A 80 -7.03 -6.81 -10.40
CA PHE A 80 -7.78 -5.56 -10.30
C PHE A 80 -7.75 -4.76 -11.60
N ALA A 81 -6.60 -4.66 -12.27
CA ALA A 81 -6.51 -4.00 -13.57
C ALA A 81 -7.45 -4.67 -14.60
N ALA A 82 -7.42 -5.99 -14.71
CA ALA A 82 -8.32 -6.74 -15.60
C ALA A 82 -9.79 -6.66 -15.20
N CYS A 83 -10.10 -6.43 -13.92
CA CYS A 83 -11.46 -6.19 -13.46
C CYS A 83 -11.94 -4.78 -13.87
N LEU A 84 -11.13 -3.75 -13.63
CA LEU A 84 -11.41 -2.38 -14.05
C LEU A 84 -11.63 -2.27 -15.57
N ASP A 85 -10.80 -2.97 -16.36
CA ASP A 85 -10.87 -2.93 -17.82
C ASP A 85 -12.15 -3.62 -18.37
N ARG A 86 -12.84 -4.45 -17.57
CA ARG A 86 -14.09 -5.15 -17.95
C ARG A 86 -15.36 -4.56 -17.34
N THR A 87 -15.26 -3.68 -16.35
CA THR A 87 -16.43 -3.11 -15.68
C THR A 87 -16.80 -1.78 -16.32
N GLU A 88 -17.99 -1.70 -16.89
CA GLU A 88 -18.45 -0.51 -17.63
C GLU A 88 -19.27 0.43 -16.76
N ASP A 89 -20.09 -0.11 -15.85
CA ASP A 89 -20.98 0.69 -15.00
C ASP A 89 -20.22 1.40 -13.87
N LEU A 90 -20.70 2.59 -13.51
CA LEU A 90 -20.02 3.46 -12.54
C LEU A 90 -19.94 2.84 -11.14
N ALA A 91 -20.99 2.14 -10.70
CA ALA A 91 -21.06 1.55 -9.36
C ALA A 91 -20.08 0.39 -9.19
N GLY A 92 -19.98 -0.47 -10.21
CA GLY A 92 -19.00 -1.53 -10.31
C GLY A 92 -17.57 -0.98 -10.33
N ARG A 93 -17.30 0.00 -11.20
CA ARG A 93 -15.97 0.65 -11.27
C ARG A 93 -15.58 1.32 -9.95
N PHE A 94 -16.53 1.92 -9.25
CA PHE A 94 -16.33 2.47 -7.90
C PHE A 94 -15.92 1.39 -6.90
N THR A 95 -16.65 0.27 -6.88
CA THR A 95 -16.40 -0.85 -5.97
C THR A 95 -15.01 -1.44 -6.18
N VAL A 96 -14.63 -1.67 -7.43
CA VAL A 96 -13.28 -2.17 -7.78
C VAL A 96 -12.22 -1.14 -7.42
N SER A 97 -12.45 0.14 -7.70
CA SER A 97 -11.50 1.22 -7.38
C SER A 97 -11.28 1.38 -5.88
N ALA A 98 -12.30 1.14 -5.05
CA ALA A 98 -12.14 1.10 -3.60
C ALA A 98 -11.26 -0.09 -3.15
N ALA A 99 -11.37 -1.25 -3.82
CA ALA A 99 -10.47 -2.38 -3.58
C ALA A 99 -9.03 -2.07 -4.00
N VAL A 100 -8.86 -1.41 -5.16
CA VAL A 100 -7.56 -0.93 -5.64
C VAL A 100 -6.93 0.04 -4.63
N LEU A 101 -7.69 1.00 -4.12
CA LEU A 101 -7.18 1.94 -3.12
C LEU A 101 -6.68 1.20 -1.88
N ARG A 102 -7.45 0.22 -1.36
CA ARG A 102 -7.00 -0.61 -0.22
C ARG A 102 -5.71 -1.38 -0.54
N HIS A 103 -5.58 -1.89 -1.76
CA HIS A 103 -4.38 -2.60 -2.21
C HIS A 103 -3.16 -1.69 -2.31
N LEU A 104 -3.33 -0.47 -2.84
CA LEU A 104 -2.30 0.57 -2.90
C LEU A 104 -1.90 1.08 -1.51
N LEU A 105 -2.85 1.14 -0.56
CA LEU A 105 -2.55 1.47 0.84
C LEU A 105 -1.71 0.39 1.55
N ALA A 106 -1.69 -0.83 1.01
CA ALA A 106 -0.85 -1.93 1.48
C ALA A 106 0.47 -2.09 0.68
N ASP A 107 0.70 -1.27 -0.36
CA ASP A 107 1.94 -1.27 -1.15
C ASP A 107 3.17 -1.01 -0.28
N PRO A 108 4.23 -1.85 -0.34
CA PRO A 108 5.46 -1.65 0.43
C PRO A 108 6.25 -0.40 0.03
N VAL A 109 6.00 0.17 -1.16
CA VAL A 109 6.69 1.36 -1.70
C VAL A 109 8.21 1.15 -1.72
N LEU A 110 8.63 0.02 -2.29
CA LEU A 110 10.04 -0.30 -2.44
C LEU A 110 10.69 0.60 -3.51
N PRO A 111 11.99 0.90 -3.40
CA PRO A 111 12.75 1.53 -4.48
C PRO A 111 12.87 0.59 -5.68
N ASP A 112 13.00 1.15 -6.88
CA ASP A 112 12.97 0.42 -8.15
C ASP A 112 13.97 -0.74 -8.22
N ALA A 113 15.16 -0.58 -7.64
CA ALA A 113 16.20 -1.61 -7.60
C ALA A 113 15.80 -2.88 -6.83
N LEU A 114 14.75 -2.82 -6.00
CA LEU A 114 14.24 -3.96 -5.22
C LEU A 114 12.92 -4.50 -5.76
N LEU A 115 12.36 -3.89 -6.79
CA LEU A 115 11.10 -4.35 -7.40
C LEU A 115 11.37 -5.48 -8.39
N PRO A 116 10.44 -6.46 -8.50
CA PRO A 116 10.44 -7.39 -9.60
C PRO A 116 10.31 -6.64 -10.95
N PRO A 117 10.84 -7.23 -12.04
CA PRO A 117 10.56 -6.73 -13.38
C PRO A 117 9.06 -6.57 -13.64
N ASP A 118 8.69 -5.57 -14.43
CA ASP A 118 7.30 -5.30 -14.84
C ASP A 118 6.30 -5.11 -13.68
N TRP A 119 6.76 -4.53 -12.58
CA TRP A 119 5.92 -4.24 -11.41
C TRP A 119 4.70 -3.38 -11.77
N PRO A 120 3.46 -3.82 -11.45
CA PRO A 120 2.25 -3.17 -11.97
C PRO A 120 1.86 -1.90 -11.18
N GLY A 121 2.61 -1.54 -10.13
CA GLY A 121 2.21 -0.49 -9.18
C GLY A 121 1.93 0.86 -9.83
N ALA A 122 2.81 1.33 -10.71
CA ALA A 122 2.60 2.58 -11.43
C ALA A 122 1.38 2.52 -12.36
N GLY A 123 1.18 1.39 -13.06
CA GLY A 123 0.03 1.17 -13.94
C GLY A 123 -1.30 1.14 -13.20
N LEU A 124 -1.31 0.55 -12.00
CA LEU A 124 -2.49 0.49 -11.15
C LEU A 124 -2.85 1.86 -10.56
N ARG A 125 -1.85 2.64 -10.12
CA ARG A 125 -2.05 4.03 -9.66
C ARG A 125 -2.68 4.90 -10.76
N ARG A 126 -2.15 4.84 -11.98
CA ARG A 126 -2.72 5.58 -13.13
C ARG A 126 -4.19 5.24 -13.39
N ARG A 127 -4.58 3.96 -13.29
CA ARG A 127 -5.97 3.53 -13.45
C ARG A 127 -6.87 4.07 -12.35
N TYR A 128 -6.41 4.01 -11.10
CA TYR A 128 -7.13 4.60 -9.96
C TYR A 128 -7.31 6.12 -10.13
N ASP A 129 -6.23 6.83 -10.49
CA ASP A 129 -6.28 8.29 -10.69
C ASP A 129 -7.20 8.69 -11.85
N ALA A 130 -7.23 7.90 -12.93
CA ALA A 130 -8.17 8.10 -14.03
C ALA A 130 -9.62 7.92 -13.58
N PHE A 131 -9.91 6.89 -12.79
CA PHE A 131 -11.24 6.69 -12.23
C PHE A 131 -11.63 7.82 -11.26
N ALA A 132 -10.74 8.22 -10.36
CA ALA A 132 -11.00 9.28 -9.39
C ALA A 132 -11.32 10.62 -10.07
N ARG A 133 -10.59 10.97 -11.13
CA ARG A 133 -10.89 12.16 -11.96
C ARG A 133 -12.26 12.08 -12.60
N HIS A 134 -12.57 10.95 -13.25
CA HIS A 134 -13.87 10.73 -13.88
C HIS A 134 -15.02 10.83 -12.86
N LEU A 135 -14.88 10.22 -11.68
CA LEU A 135 -15.88 10.32 -10.61
C LEU A 135 -16.10 11.77 -10.17
N CYS A 136 -15.02 12.55 -10.00
CA CYS A 136 -15.13 13.97 -9.65
C CYS A 136 -15.82 14.80 -10.74
N GLU A 137 -15.66 14.45 -12.02
CA GLU A 137 -16.39 15.09 -13.12
C GLU A 137 -17.89 14.80 -13.04
N VAL A 138 -18.27 13.53 -12.86
CA VAL A 138 -19.69 13.12 -12.72
C VAL A 138 -20.34 13.80 -11.53
N LEU A 139 -19.68 13.81 -10.36
CA LEU A 139 -20.21 14.45 -9.16
C LEU A 139 -20.38 15.96 -9.33
N ARG A 140 -19.42 16.63 -9.98
CA ARG A 140 -19.55 18.07 -10.28
C ARG A 140 -20.72 18.36 -11.21
N HIS A 141 -20.92 17.53 -12.23
CA HIS A 141 -22.06 17.69 -13.13
C HIS A 141 -23.40 17.52 -12.39
N HIS A 142 -23.50 16.55 -11.48
CA HIS A 142 -24.72 16.31 -10.71
C HIS A 142 -24.99 17.36 -9.61
N ILE A 143 -23.94 17.99 -9.06
CA ILE A 143 -24.10 19.08 -8.08
C ILE A 143 -24.40 20.41 -8.79
N ALA A 144 -23.81 20.66 -9.96
CA ALA A 144 -24.01 21.88 -10.74
C ALA A 144 -25.32 21.88 -11.53
N SER A 145 -25.83 20.71 -11.88
CA SER A 145 -27.18 20.50 -12.38
C SER A 145 -28.01 19.98 -11.22
N PRO A 146 -28.55 20.84 -10.32
CA PRO A 146 -29.52 20.35 -9.36
C PRO A 146 -30.61 19.67 -10.18
N SER A 147 -30.82 18.38 -9.93
CA SER A 147 -31.89 17.62 -10.55
C SER A 147 -33.14 18.48 -10.50
N ASP A 148 -33.66 18.83 -11.68
CA ASP A 148 -35.01 19.30 -11.86
C ASP A 148 -35.90 18.11 -11.45
N SER A 149 -36.13 18.00 -10.14
CA SER A 149 -37.16 17.15 -9.55
C SER A 149 -38.37 18.03 -9.32
N GLY A 150 -38.95 18.49 -10.42
CA GLY A 150 -40.38 18.74 -10.52
C GLY A 150 -41.07 17.42 -10.86
N GLU A 151 -41.72 16.84 -9.84
CA GLU A 151 -43.08 16.28 -9.78
C GLU A 151 -43.23 15.31 -8.60
#